data_AF-A0A1J0RC32-F1
#
_entry.id   AF-A0A1J0RC32-F1
#
_cell.length_a   1.000
_cell.length_b   1.000
_cell.length_c   1.000
_cell.angle_alpha   90.00
_cell.angle_beta   90.00
_cell.angle_gamma   90.00
#
_symmetry.space_group_name_H-M   'P 1'
#
loop_
_entity.id
_entity.type
_entity.pdbx_description
1 polymer ?
#
loop_
_entity_poly.entity_id
_entity_poly.type
_entity_poly.pdbx_seq_one_letter_code
_entity_poly.pdbx_strand_id
1 'polypeptide(L)'
;MFLEATLSIIIAASFVAGTGENDREFRDMCMLYTLLIQQVPEPKPGRGPGDTVEDLSTKAQATLSQAVKINLTIIEAPMLKALTDKQTYENEAKLVATDSPVKGYFEKLTPNIRQEMMAAARATDDGSQDQKDFARKYGLPLSESKKQMLRPAVSALTAQTIKTLKEVSEAVQRISKARAETRRAMLQALYGKTYEAAATEAQLNTEATWDKTPAAADFPWSGQVRDTACAATNGDDKKAGYALATDIICICSLQHDSAANVFCSGNSAVDQQESAGKPKTEMAPLWTKLSAICKNNVGDAEQQLSGPALSTAVTRILAHLGKNLKVNTGL
;
A
#
# COMPACT_ATOMS: atom_id res chain seq x y z
N MET A 1 6.62 -8.57 -11.89
CA MET A 1 7.42 -7.32 -11.92
C MET A 1 6.55 -6.18 -11.42
N PHE A 2 6.43 -6.04 -10.10
CA PHE A 2 6.01 -4.80 -9.44
C PHE A 2 7.10 -4.44 -8.41
N LEU A 3 8.35 -4.73 -8.78
CA LEU A 3 9.53 -4.39 -7.99
C LEU A 3 10.02 -3.04 -8.51
N GLU A 4 10.16 -2.10 -7.57
CA GLU A 4 10.97 -0.89 -7.70
C GLU A 4 10.42 0.17 -8.67
N ALA A 5 9.33 0.83 -8.27
CA ALA A 5 9.03 2.18 -8.75
C ALA A 5 9.14 3.14 -7.56
N THR A 6 10.36 3.44 -7.14
CA THR A 6 10.65 4.60 -6.28
C THR A 6 10.37 5.86 -7.10
N LEU A 7 9.15 6.40 -6.98
CA LEU A 7 8.74 7.61 -7.69
C LEU A 7 9.33 8.84 -6.99
N SER A 8 10.60 9.14 -7.25
CA SER A 8 11.21 10.43 -6.87
C SER A 8 10.94 11.43 -7.99
N ILE A 9 9.86 12.19 -7.87
CA ILE A 9 9.56 13.31 -8.77
C ILE A 9 10.14 14.57 -8.13
N ILE A 10 11.22 15.11 -8.69
CA ILE A 10 11.74 16.45 -8.38
C ILE A 10 11.56 17.27 -9.66
N ILE A 11 10.58 18.17 -9.67
CA ILE A 11 10.30 19.03 -10.83
C ILE A 11 10.90 20.41 -10.55
N ALA A 12 12.14 20.64 -10.94
CA ALA A 12 12.67 22.01 -10.93
C ALA A 12 12.15 22.74 -12.19
N ALA A 13 11.23 23.68 -12.01
CA ALA A 13 10.78 24.57 -13.09
C ALA A 13 10.62 26.01 -12.61
N SER A 14 11.01 26.94 -13.50
CA SER A 14 10.79 28.38 -13.37
C SER A 14 9.55 28.74 -14.21
N PHE A 15 8.52 29.35 -13.60
CA PHE A 15 7.22 29.59 -14.23
C PHE A 15 7.08 31.02 -14.76
N VAL A 16 6.63 31.19 -16.01
CA VAL A 16 6.23 32.46 -16.65
C VAL A 16 4.84 32.26 -17.29
N ALA A 17 3.96 33.26 -17.20
CA ALA A 17 2.52 33.12 -17.48
C ALA A 17 2.12 33.19 -18.97
N GLY A 18 1.18 32.32 -19.37
CA GLY A 18 0.43 32.38 -20.63
C GLY A 18 -1.05 32.05 -20.40
N THR A 19 -1.96 32.93 -20.83
CA THR A 19 -3.42 32.76 -20.67
C THR A 19 -3.93 31.60 -21.55
N GLY A 20 -4.56 30.60 -20.92
CA GLY A 20 -5.10 29.37 -21.55
C GLY A 20 -4.15 28.15 -21.54
N GLU A 21 -2.85 28.36 -21.40
CA GLU A 21 -1.86 27.27 -21.34
C GLU A 21 -1.75 26.67 -19.93
N ASN A 22 -1.94 27.49 -18.90
CA ASN A 22 -2.06 27.04 -17.51
C ASN A 22 -3.26 26.10 -17.29
N ASP A 23 -4.33 26.23 -18.08
CA ASP A 23 -5.50 25.34 -17.95
C ASP A 23 -5.21 23.92 -18.45
N ARG A 24 -4.33 23.76 -19.44
CA ARG A 24 -3.90 22.44 -19.93
C ARG A 24 -2.94 21.79 -18.94
N GLU A 25 -1.93 22.53 -18.49
CA GLU A 25 -1.00 22.07 -17.46
C GLU A 25 -1.73 21.71 -16.16
N PHE A 26 -2.69 22.53 -15.76
CA PHE A 26 -3.57 22.25 -14.62
C PHE A 26 -4.39 20.97 -14.82
N ARG A 27 -4.98 20.74 -16.00
CA ARG A 27 -5.69 19.47 -16.29
C ARG A 27 -4.76 18.26 -16.20
N ASP A 28 -3.53 18.36 -16.71
CA ASP A 28 -2.54 17.28 -16.62
C ASP A 28 -2.09 17.01 -15.18
N MET A 29 -1.86 18.07 -14.39
CA MET A 29 -1.60 17.96 -12.95
C MET A 29 -2.81 17.40 -12.19
N CYS A 30 -4.04 17.76 -12.57
CA CYS A 30 -5.26 17.20 -11.99
C CYS A 30 -5.42 15.71 -12.32
N MET A 31 -5.04 15.26 -13.52
CA MET A 31 -4.98 13.83 -13.84
C MET A 31 -4.02 13.10 -12.90
N LEU A 32 -2.82 13.63 -12.69
CA LEU A 32 -1.87 13.05 -11.72
C LEU A 32 -2.46 13.05 -10.30
N TYR A 33 -3.05 14.16 -9.85
CA TYR A 33 -3.72 14.25 -8.55
C TYR A 33 -4.77 13.14 -8.38
N THR A 34 -5.64 12.93 -9.38
CA THR A 34 -6.70 11.91 -9.28
C THR A 34 -6.18 10.48 -9.22
N LEU A 35 -5.01 10.19 -9.80
CA LEU A 35 -4.32 8.91 -9.61
C LEU A 35 -3.76 8.80 -8.18
N LEU A 36 -3.15 9.88 -7.67
CA LEU A 36 -2.49 9.90 -6.36
C LEU A 36 -3.44 9.87 -5.15
N ILE A 37 -4.74 10.09 -5.34
CA ILE A 37 -5.75 9.95 -4.28
C ILE A 37 -6.46 8.59 -4.27
N GLN A 38 -6.28 7.76 -5.29
CA GLN A 38 -6.94 6.45 -5.36
C GLN A 38 -6.46 5.51 -4.26
N GLN A 39 -7.26 4.46 -4.01
CA GLN A 39 -6.81 3.28 -3.27
C GLN A 39 -5.61 2.64 -3.96
N VAL A 40 -4.70 2.05 -3.19
CA VAL A 40 -3.58 1.29 -3.76
C VAL A 40 -4.08 -0.12 -4.05
N PRO A 41 -4.26 -0.53 -5.31
CA PRO A 41 -4.93 -1.79 -5.62
C PRO A 41 -4.15 -2.97 -5.03
N GLU A 42 -4.88 -3.91 -4.43
CA GLU A 42 -4.31 -5.21 -4.07
C GLU A 42 -4.17 -6.06 -5.33
N PRO A 43 -2.97 -6.57 -5.65
CA PRO A 43 -2.80 -7.54 -6.73
C PRO A 43 -3.48 -8.85 -6.32
N LYS A 44 -4.72 -9.04 -6.78
CA LYS A 44 -5.48 -10.27 -6.57
C LYS A 44 -4.92 -11.39 -7.45
N PRO A 45 -4.54 -12.56 -6.90
CA PRO A 45 -4.25 -13.72 -7.72
C PRO A 45 -5.55 -14.15 -8.41
N GLY A 46 -5.61 -13.97 -9.73
CA GLY A 46 -6.85 -14.10 -10.49
C GLY A 46 -7.34 -15.55 -10.65
N ARG A 47 -8.64 -15.75 -10.39
CA ARG A 47 -9.55 -16.52 -11.27
C ARG A 47 -10.80 -15.67 -11.49
N GLY A 48 -10.87 -15.00 -12.64
CA GLY A 48 -12.10 -14.36 -13.16
C GLY A 48 -12.66 -13.17 -12.35
N PRO A 49 -13.56 -12.38 -12.98
CA PRO A 49 -14.31 -11.34 -12.29
C PRO A 49 -15.49 -11.98 -11.51
N GLY A 50 -15.61 -11.68 -10.21
CA GLY A 50 -16.80 -12.00 -9.41
C GLY A 50 -16.57 -12.79 -8.13
N ASP A 51 -15.39 -13.39 -7.95
CA ASP A 51 -15.11 -14.13 -6.72
C ASP A 51 -14.68 -13.18 -5.60
N THR A 52 -15.34 -13.30 -4.44
CA THR A 52 -14.80 -12.82 -3.17
C THR A 52 -13.43 -13.44 -2.97
N VAL A 53 -12.39 -12.62 -3.18
CA VAL A 53 -11.02 -12.99 -2.85
C VAL A 53 -10.95 -13.06 -1.33
N GLU A 54 -11.25 -14.24 -0.78
CA GLU A 54 -10.84 -14.58 0.58
C GLU A 54 -9.36 -14.22 0.72
N ASP A 55 -9.00 -13.54 1.82
CA ASP A 55 -7.63 -13.18 2.14
C ASP A 55 -6.74 -14.41 1.95
N LEU A 56 -5.75 -14.28 1.05
CA LEU A 56 -4.84 -15.35 0.70
C LEU A 56 -4.12 -15.89 1.95
N SER A 57 -3.92 -15.04 2.95
CA SER A 57 -3.41 -15.39 4.27
C SER A 57 -4.34 -16.35 5.03
N THR A 58 -5.65 -16.09 5.05
CA THR A 58 -6.64 -16.96 5.69
C THR A 58 -6.70 -18.32 5.00
N LYS A 59 -6.74 -18.36 3.65
CA LYS A 59 -6.70 -19.62 2.89
C LYS A 59 -5.40 -20.39 3.13
N ALA A 60 -4.26 -19.68 3.18
CA ALA A 60 -2.97 -20.29 3.45
C ALA A 60 -2.93 -20.91 4.85
N GLN A 61 -3.42 -20.21 5.87
CA GLN A 61 -3.50 -20.72 7.24
C GLN A 61 -4.44 -21.93 7.33
N ALA A 62 -5.63 -21.86 6.73
CA ALA A 62 -6.56 -23.00 6.73
C ALA A 62 -5.96 -24.24 6.07
N THR A 63 -5.23 -24.06 4.95
CA THR A 63 -4.53 -25.15 4.25
C THR A 63 -3.39 -25.71 5.12
N LEU A 64 -2.68 -24.86 5.86
CA LEU A 64 -1.64 -25.29 6.79
C LEU A 64 -2.23 -26.15 7.90
N SER A 65 -3.28 -25.66 8.57
CA SER A 65 -3.95 -26.38 9.65
C SER A 65 -4.48 -27.74 9.17
N GLN A 66 -5.04 -27.80 7.96
CA GLN A 66 -5.51 -29.06 7.38
C GLN A 66 -4.35 -30.03 7.08
N ALA A 67 -3.24 -29.56 6.49
CA ALA A 67 -2.07 -30.38 6.23
C ALA A 67 -1.46 -30.94 7.53
N VAL A 68 -1.34 -30.10 8.56
CA VAL A 68 -0.90 -30.50 9.90
C VAL A 68 -1.85 -31.54 10.48
N LYS A 69 -3.16 -31.31 10.45
CA LYS A 69 -4.16 -32.25 11.00
C LYS A 69 -4.10 -33.61 10.32
N ILE A 70 -3.94 -33.65 8.99
CA ILE A 70 -3.74 -34.90 8.24
C ILE A 70 -2.46 -35.60 8.69
N ASN A 71 -1.35 -34.87 8.79
CA ASN A 71 -0.08 -35.42 9.24
C ASN A 71 -0.17 -36.00 10.67
N LEU A 72 -0.91 -35.34 11.58
CA LEU A 72 -1.13 -35.85 12.94
C LEU A 72 -1.84 -37.22 13.00
N THR A 73 -2.57 -37.62 11.96
CA THR A 73 -3.26 -38.93 11.92
C THR A 73 -2.31 -40.12 11.75
N ILE A 74 -1.06 -39.86 11.31
CA ILE A 74 -0.09 -40.88 10.91
C ILE A 74 1.28 -40.75 11.61
N ILE A 75 1.49 -39.70 12.42
CA ILE A 75 2.74 -39.49 13.16
C ILE A 75 3.01 -40.65 14.13
N GLU A 76 4.26 -40.75 14.56
CA GLU A 76 4.69 -41.76 15.53
C GLU A 76 4.09 -41.49 16.92
N ALA A 77 3.78 -42.54 17.67
CA ALA A 77 3.19 -42.44 19.00
C ALA A 77 4.02 -41.58 19.99
N PRO A 78 5.38 -41.62 20.01
CA PRO A 78 6.17 -40.73 20.85
C PRO A 78 5.98 -39.25 20.52
N MET A 79 5.83 -38.90 19.23
CA MET A 79 5.55 -37.54 18.80
C MET A 79 4.18 -37.06 19.27
N LEU A 80 3.14 -37.90 19.05
CA LEU A 80 1.78 -37.55 19.47
C LEU A 80 1.71 -37.34 20.98
N LYS A 81 2.32 -38.25 21.75
CA LYS A 81 2.38 -38.15 23.21
C LYS A 81 3.00 -36.83 23.67
N ALA A 82 4.11 -36.42 23.06
CA ALA A 82 4.76 -35.14 23.38
C ALA A 82 3.89 -33.92 23.06
N LEU A 83 3.19 -33.92 21.91
CA LEU A 83 2.32 -32.80 21.52
C LEU A 83 1.11 -32.63 22.46
N THR A 84 0.58 -33.74 22.99
CA THR A 84 -0.57 -33.76 23.90
C THR A 84 -0.22 -33.53 25.36
N ASP A 85 1.03 -33.77 25.78
CA ASP A 85 1.47 -33.60 27.16
C ASP A 85 1.68 -32.11 27.49
N LYS A 86 0.62 -31.52 28.08
CA LYS A 86 0.59 -30.10 28.47
C LYS A 86 1.47 -29.77 29.67
N GLN A 87 1.89 -30.77 30.46
CA GLN A 87 2.67 -30.57 31.68
C GLN A 87 4.16 -30.52 31.37
N THR A 88 4.65 -31.47 30.58
CA THR A 88 6.07 -31.54 30.21
C THR A 88 6.41 -30.57 29.09
N TYR A 89 5.52 -30.42 28.10
CA TYR A 89 5.74 -29.59 26.92
C TYR A 89 4.70 -28.47 26.86
N GLU A 90 4.81 -27.49 27.76
CA GLU A 90 3.86 -26.37 27.85
C GLU A 90 3.75 -25.57 26.54
N ASN A 91 4.89 -25.36 25.85
CA ASN A 91 5.02 -24.61 24.61
C ASN A 91 5.95 -25.31 23.60
N GLU A 92 5.98 -24.80 22.37
CA GLU A 92 6.71 -25.39 21.26
C GLU A 92 8.23 -25.30 21.39
N ALA A 93 8.74 -24.40 22.25
CA ALA A 93 10.17 -24.30 22.54
C ALA A 93 10.65 -25.48 23.40
N LYS A 94 9.82 -25.99 24.32
CA LYS A 94 10.15 -27.16 25.16
C LYS A 94 10.34 -28.45 24.34
N LEU A 95 9.66 -28.59 23.21
CA LEU A 95 9.83 -29.75 22.32
C LEU A 95 11.27 -29.89 21.80
N VAL A 96 11.99 -28.78 21.66
CA VAL A 96 13.34 -28.72 21.07
C VAL A 96 14.41 -28.26 22.06
N ALA A 97 14.08 -28.20 23.36
CA ALA A 97 15.05 -27.90 24.41
C ALA A 97 16.21 -28.90 24.39
N THR A 98 17.40 -28.47 24.83
CA THR A 98 18.64 -29.27 24.73
C THR A 98 18.53 -30.64 25.39
N ASP A 99 17.78 -30.74 26.48
CA ASP A 99 17.53 -31.92 27.30
C ASP A 99 16.25 -32.68 26.91
N SER A 100 15.50 -32.22 25.91
CA SER A 100 14.25 -32.83 25.49
C SER A 100 14.52 -34.20 24.81
N PRO A 101 13.94 -35.31 25.32
CA PRO A 101 14.11 -36.64 24.73
C PRO A 101 13.44 -36.78 23.36
N VAL A 102 12.56 -35.83 22.99
CA VAL A 102 11.84 -35.82 21.72
C VAL A 102 12.39 -34.79 20.73
N LYS A 103 13.47 -34.07 21.09
CA LYS A 103 14.07 -33.01 20.26
C LYS A 103 14.28 -33.41 18.81
N GLY A 104 14.83 -34.61 18.57
CA GLY A 104 15.14 -35.10 17.22
C GLY A 104 13.91 -35.19 16.29
N TYR A 105 12.71 -35.32 16.84
CA TYR A 105 11.47 -35.34 16.06
C TYR A 105 11.03 -33.95 15.57
N PHE A 106 11.41 -32.89 16.29
CA PHE A 106 10.85 -31.55 16.10
C PHE A 106 11.88 -30.49 15.68
N GLU A 107 13.18 -30.76 15.80
CA GLU A 107 14.25 -29.78 15.54
C GLU A 107 14.29 -29.24 14.11
N LYS A 108 13.82 -30.02 13.13
CA LYS A 108 13.77 -29.62 11.72
C LYS A 108 12.54 -28.79 11.36
N LEU A 109 11.60 -28.63 12.28
CA LEU A 109 10.38 -27.85 12.08
C LEU A 109 10.61 -26.42 12.54
N THR A 110 9.92 -25.46 11.93
CA THR A 110 9.94 -24.07 12.43
C THR A 110 9.08 -23.93 13.69
N PRO A 111 9.30 -22.91 14.53
CA PRO A 111 8.47 -22.66 15.72
C PRO A 111 6.97 -22.62 15.40
N ASN A 112 6.57 -21.91 14.34
CA ASN A 112 5.16 -21.81 13.93
C ASN A 112 4.54 -23.19 13.63
N ILE A 113 5.26 -24.06 12.91
CA ILE A 113 4.76 -25.41 12.59
C ILE A 113 4.63 -26.26 13.86
N ARG A 114 5.57 -26.17 14.80
CA ARG A 114 5.47 -26.89 16.07
C ARG A 114 4.28 -26.40 16.89
N GLN A 115 4.07 -25.09 16.95
CA GLN A 115 2.93 -24.49 17.63
C GLN A 115 1.60 -24.96 17.02
N GLU A 116 1.49 -24.95 15.69
CA GLU A 116 0.29 -25.43 14.97
C GLU A 116 0.06 -26.93 15.23
N MET A 117 1.12 -27.75 15.21
CA MET A 117 1.03 -29.18 15.54
C MET A 117 0.54 -29.41 16.97
N MET A 118 1.01 -28.63 17.95
CA MET A 118 0.55 -28.71 19.33
C MET A 118 -0.91 -28.28 19.47
N ALA A 119 -1.28 -27.15 18.85
CA ALA A 119 -2.65 -26.66 18.86
C ALA A 119 -3.61 -27.69 18.25
N ALA A 120 -3.29 -28.20 17.06
CA ALA A 120 -4.11 -29.20 16.37
C ALA A 120 -4.19 -30.52 17.14
N ALA A 121 -3.09 -31.03 17.70
CA ALA A 121 -3.08 -32.28 18.48
C ALA A 121 -3.88 -32.16 19.79
N ARG A 122 -3.92 -30.97 20.39
CA ARG A 122 -4.70 -30.68 21.60
C ARG A 122 -6.17 -30.40 21.33
N ALA A 123 -6.49 -29.98 20.10
CA ALA A 123 -7.85 -29.76 19.63
C ALA A 123 -8.53 -31.04 19.11
N THR A 124 -7.77 -32.08 18.76
CA THR A 124 -8.30 -33.37 18.26
C THR A 124 -9.03 -34.21 19.32
N ASP A 125 -9.55 -33.64 20.40
CA ASP A 125 -10.34 -34.35 21.41
C ASP A 125 -11.45 -33.47 22.01
N ASP A 126 -12.03 -32.58 21.21
CA ASP A 126 -13.12 -31.69 21.66
C ASP A 126 -14.53 -32.23 21.37
N GLY A 127 -14.64 -33.35 20.63
CA GLY A 127 -15.92 -33.99 20.32
C GLY A 127 -16.79 -33.23 19.32
N SER A 128 -16.24 -32.20 18.68
CA SER A 128 -16.92 -31.35 17.70
C SER A 128 -17.42 -32.12 16.48
N GLN A 129 -18.42 -31.55 15.80
CA GLN A 129 -18.96 -32.12 14.56
C GLN A 129 -17.89 -32.16 13.46
N ASP A 130 -17.07 -31.11 13.34
CA ASP A 130 -15.95 -31.03 12.39
C ASP A 130 -14.93 -32.14 12.61
N GLN A 131 -14.68 -32.52 13.87
CA GLN A 131 -13.81 -33.65 14.19
C GLN A 131 -14.44 -34.99 13.75
N LYS A 132 -15.74 -35.18 14.00
CA LYS A 132 -16.46 -36.40 13.58
C LYS A 132 -16.47 -36.55 12.05
N ASP A 133 -16.70 -35.46 11.34
CA ASP A 133 -16.71 -35.44 9.88
C ASP A 133 -15.32 -35.68 9.30
N PHE A 134 -14.28 -35.09 9.91
CA PHE A 134 -12.89 -35.39 9.57
C PHE A 134 -12.54 -36.87 9.80
N ALA A 135 -12.87 -37.42 10.96
CA ALA A 135 -12.62 -38.83 11.29
C ALA A 135 -13.35 -39.78 10.33
N ARG A 136 -14.59 -39.46 9.96
CA ARG A 136 -15.36 -40.22 8.97
C ARG A 136 -14.74 -40.14 7.58
N LYS A 137 -14.34 -38.95 7.13
CA LYS A 137 -13.74 -38.72 5.80
C LYS A 137 -12.45 -39.51 5.59
N TYR A 138 -11.63 -39.64 6.63
CA TYR A 138 -10.32 -40.30 6.55
C TYR A 138 -10.28 -41.69 7.19
N GLY A 139 -11.42 -42.21 7.69
CA GLY A 139 -11.51 -43.53 8.30
C GLY A 139 -10.63 -43.72 9.53
N LEU A 140 -10.65 -42.74 10.44
CA LEU A 140 -9.82 -42.73 11.66
C LEU A 140 -10.46 -43.53 12.82
N PRO A 141 -9.65 -44.11 13.74
CA PRO A 141 -8.19 -44.15 13.72
C PRO A 141 -7.66 -45.18 12.69
N LEU A 142 -6.52 -44.85 12.09
CA LEU A 142 -5.83 -45.78 11.19
C LEU A 142 -5.09 -46.87 12.00
N SER A 143 -5.02 -48.09 11.47
CA SER A 143 -4.16 -49.14 12.03
C SER A 143 -2.68 -48.77 11.86
N GLU A 144 -1.80 -49.28 12.74
CA GLU A 144 -0.36 -48.98 12.67
C GLU A 144 0.28 -49.39 11.34
N SER A 145 -0.14 -50.54 10.77
CA SER A 145 0.30 -50.96 9.43
C SER A 145 -0.07 -49.93 8.35
N LYS A 146 -1.30 -49.39 8.38
CA LYS A 146 -1.72 -48.33 7.44
C LYS A 146 -0.96 -47.03 7.67
N LYS A 147 -0.75 -46.62 8.92
CA LYS A 147 0.05 -45.43 9.25
C LYS A 147 1.46 -45.57 8.70
N GLN A 148 2.12 -46.71 8.93
CA GLN A 148 3.49 -46.94 8.48
C GLN A 148 3.61 -46.90 6.95
N MET A 149 2.62 -47.43 6.23
CA MET A 149 2.56 -47.37 4.77
C MET A 149 2.35 -45.94 4.24
N LEU A 150 1.49 -45.14 4.88
CA LEU A 150 1.14 -43.79 4.42
C LEU A 150 2.14 -42.72 4.87
N ARG A 151 2.93 -42.99 5.92
CA ARG A 151 3.80 -42.00 6.57
C ARG A 151 4.76 -41.29 5.62
N PRO A 152 5.49 -41.98 4.73
CA PRO A 152 6.41 -41.30 3.82
C PRO A 152 5.70 -40.32 2.87
N ALA A 153 4.60 -40.76 2.26
CA ALA A 153 3.87 -39.98 1.27
C ALA A 153 3.20 -38.74 1.89
N VAL A 154 2.51 -38.92 3.02
CA VAL A 154 1.83 -37.81 3.72
C VAL A 154 2.85 -36.85 4.33
N SER A 155 3.97 -37.34 4.86
CA SER A 155 5.05 -36.48 5.36
C SER A 155 5.64 -35.63 4.24
N ALA A 156 5.94 -36.23 3.07
CA ALA A 156 6.44 -35.50 1.91
C ALA A 156 5.42 -34.45 1.40
N LEU A 157 4.14 -34.80 1.31
CA LEU A 157 3.09 -33.89 0.91
C LEU A 157 2.92 -32.72 1.91
N THR A 158 2.98 -33.01 3.20
CA THR A 158 2.90 -32.00 4.26
C THR A 158 4.09 -31.06 4.21
N ALA A 159 5.30 -31.58 4.05
CA ALA A 159 6.52 -30.78 3.92
C ALA A 159 6.46 -29.86 2.69
N GLN A 160 6.03 -30.38 1.54
CA GLN A 160 5.86 -29.58 0.33
C GLN A 160 4.77 -28.50 0.50
N THR A 161 3.65 -28.85 1.14
CA THR A 161 2.57 -27.90 1.43
C THR A 161 3.05 -26.77 2.33
N ILE A 162 3.75 -27.09 3.42
CA ILE A 162 4.36 -26.11 4.33
C ILE A 162 5.31 -25.18 3.57
N LYS A 163 6.15 -25.72 2.68
CA LYS A 163 7.08 -24.92 1.88
C LYS A 163 6.33 -23.93 0.98
N THR A 164 5.34 -24.40 0.23
CA THR A 164 4.56 -23.54 -0.67
C THR A 164 3.75 -22.49 0.11
N LEU A 165 3.17 -22.83 1.26
CA LEU A 165 2.44 -21.88 2.09
C LEU A 165 3.35 -20.79 2.67
N LYS A 166 4.60 -21.13 3.00
CA LYS A 166 5.61 -20.13 3.37
C LYS A 166 5.87 -19.14 2.23
N GLU A 167 6.07 -19.64 1.00
CA GLU A 167 6.30 -18.78 -0.18
C GLU A 167 5.11 -17.84 -0.44
N VAL A 168 3.88 -18.34 -0.26
CA VAL A 168 2.65 -17.55 -0.36
C VAL A 168 2.60 -16.47 0.72
N SER A 169 2.84 -16.82 1.98
CA SER A 169 2.84 -15.87 3.11
C SER A 169 3.88 -14.75 2.91
N GLU A 170 5.10 -15.11 2.50
CA GLU A 170 6.14 -14.13 2.18
C GLU A 170 5.74 -13.22 1.01
N ALA A 171 5.05 -13.76 0.00
CA ALA A 171 4.55 -12.95 -1.11
C ALA A 171 3.47 -11.95 -0.66
N VAL A 172 2.52 -12.38 0.19
CA VAL A 172 1.50 -11.49 0.78
C VAL A 172 2.15 -10.38 1.59
N GLN A 173 3.16 -10.68 2.42
CA GLN A 173 3.89 -9.68 3.18
C GLN A 173 4.62 -8.68 2.27
N ARG A 174 5.28 -9.15 1.21
CA ARG A 174 5.92 -8.27 0.22
C ARG A 174 4.91 -7.37 -0.48
N ILE A 175 3.74 -7.88 -0.84
CA ILE A 175 2.66 -7.11 -1.45
C ILE A 175 2.16 -6.02 -0.49
N SER A 176 1.84 -6.39 0.75
CA SER A 176 1.38 -5.44 1.77
C SER A 176 2.39 -4.31 2.00
N LYS A 177 3.67 -4.67 2.16
CA LYS A 177 4.76 -3.69 2.29
C LYS A 177 4.86 -2.77 1.07
N ALA A 178 4.84 -3.33 -0.14
CA ALA A 178 4.92 -2.53 -1.37
C ALA A 178 3.73 -1.58 -1.52
N ARG A 179 2.52 -2.00 -1.12
CA ARG A 179 1.33 -1.13 -1.14
C ARG A 179 1.45 0.02 -0.15
N ALA A 180 1.94 -0.25 1.06
CA ALA A 180 2.20 0.78 2.07
C ALA A 180 3.27 1.79 1.61
N GLU A 181 4.37 1.31 1.02
CA GLU A 181 5.42 2.15 0.43
C GLU A 181 4.88 2.99 -0.74
N THR A 182 4.00 2.41 -1.56
CA THR A 182 3.32 3.14 -2.65
C THR A 182 2.44 4.27 -2.09
N ARG A 183 1.64 4.01 -1.05
CA ARG A 183 0.83 5.05 -0.40
C ARG A 183 1.70 6.16 0.16
N ARG A 184 2.83 5.85 0.81
CA ARG A 184 3.81 6.85 1.28
C ARG A 184 4.34 7.70 0.12
N ALA A 185 4.78 7.07 -0.96
CA ALA A 185 5.27 7.79 -2.14
C ALA A 185 4.19 8.71 -2.75
N MET A 186 2.93 8.27 -2.78
CA MET A 186 1.81 9.09 -3.25
C MET A 186 1.56 10.31 -2.34
N LEU A 187 1.60 10.13 -1.01
CA LEU A 187 1.48 11.25 -0.06
C LEU A 187 2.65 12.22 -0.18
N GLN A 188 3.87 11.70 -0.35
CA GLN A 188 5.06 12.52 -0.57
C GLN A 188 4.94 13.32 -1.88
N ALA A 189 4.49 12.70 -2.97
CA ALA A 189 4.31 13.41 -4.23
C ALA A 189 3.21 14.49 -4.15
N LEU A 190 2.14 14.24 -3.39
CA LEU A 190 1.05 15.20 -3.20
C LEU A 190 1.46 16.39 -2.32
N TYR A 191 2.09 16.11 -1.18
CA TYR A 191 2.21 17.05 -0.06
C TYR A 191 3.63 17.20 0.48
N GLY A 192 4.63 16.58 -0.15
CA GLY A 192 6.02 16.68 0.23
C GLY A 192 6.45 15.70 1.32
N LYS A 193 7.77 15.61 1.52
CA LYS A 193 8.41 14.65 2.43
C LYS A 193 8.07 14.88 3.90
N THR A 194 7.96 16.14 4.33
CA THR A 194 7.57 16.47 5.71
C THR A 194 6.17 15.95 6.04
N TYR A 195 5.23 16.05 5.10
CA TYR A 195 3.87 15.52 5.30
C TYR A 195 3.85 13.99 5.32
N GLU A 196 4.58 13.33 4.41
CA GLU A 196 4.71 11.86 4.40
C GLU A 196 5.31 11.33 5.70
N ALA A 197 6.36 11.96 6.21
CA ALA A 197 7.03 11.54 7.45
C ALA A 197 6.11 11.63 8.68
N ALA A 198 5.16 12.56 8.68
CA ALA A 198 4.18 12.76 9.74
C ALA A 198 2.86 11.96 9.54
N ALA A 199 2.77 11.16 8.48
CA ALA A 199 1.54 10.47 8.13
C ALA A 199 1.13 9.43 9.20
N THR A 200 -0.11 9.53 9.66
CA THR A 200 -0.77 8.59 10.58
C THR A 200 -1.17 7.30 9.86
N GLU A 201 -1.44 6.24 10.63
CA GLU A 201 -1.91 4.94 10.08
C GLU A 201 -3.17 5.09 9.22
N ALA A 202 -4.11 5.96 9.63
CA ALA A 202 -5.32 6.23 8.86
C ALA A 202 -5.02 6.85 7.48
N GLN A 203 -3.98 7.67 7.38
CA GLN A 203 -3.53 8.30 6.13
C GLN A 203 -2.78 7.30 5.24
N LEU A 204 -2.12 6.31 5.87
CA LEU A 204 -1.41 5.24 5.19
C LEU A 204 -2.30 4.07 4.77
N ASN A 205 -3.62 4.16 5.00
CA ASN A 205 -4.57 3.14 4.57
C ASN A 205 -4.54 2.96 3.04
N THR A 206 -4.24 1.74 2.59
CA THR A 206 -4.13 1.35 1.19
C THR A 206 -5.48 0.98 0.56
N GLU A 207 -6.49 0.65 1.39
CA GLU A 207 -7.83 0.24 0.96
C GLU A 207 -8.80 1.41 0.77
N ALA A 208 -8.44 2.59 1.27
CA ALA A 208 -9.25 3.79 1.15
C ALA A 208 -8.60 4.78 0.18
N THR A 209 -9.43 5.61 -0.46
CA THR A 209 -8.94 6.80 -1.15
C THR A 209 -8.39 7.81 -0.14
N TRP A 210 -7.34 8.53 -0.52
CA TRP A 210 -6.82 9.65 0.26
C TRP A 210 -7.16 10.98 -0.43
N ASP A 211 -8.38 11.44 -0.25
CA ASP A 211 -8.93 12.59 -0.97
C ASP A 211 -9.02 13.86 -0.10
N LYS A 212 -8.39 13.81 1.09
CA LYS A 212 -8.38 14.85 2.11
C LYS A 212 -7.24 15.85 1.91
N THR A 213 -7.49 17.08 2.36
CA THR A 213 -6.52 18.17 2.42
C THR A 213 -5.76 18.11 3.77
N PRO A 214 -4.43 18.31 3.77
CA PRO A 214 -3.63 18.52 4.99
C PRO A 214 -4.24 19.59 5.90
N ALA A 215 -4.01 19.47 7.20
CA ALA A 215 -4.24 20.59 8.10
C ALA A 215 -3.33 21.77 7.70
N ALA A 216 -3.76 23.00 7.97
CA ALA A 216 -3.04 24.20 7.56
C ALA A 216 -1.58 24.22 8.04
N ALA A 217 -1.29 23.74 9.25
CA ALA A 217 0.08 23.67 9.79
C ALA A 217 1.01 22.78 8.93
N ASP A 218 0.44 21.73 8.34
CA ASP A 218 1.16 20.68 7.60
C ASP A 218 1.18 20.94 6.09
N PHE A 219 0.48 21.97 5.61
CA PHE A 219 0.45 22.30 4.19
C PHE A 219 1.86 22.71 3.68
N PRO A 220 2.31 22.21 2.51
CA PRO A 220 3.68 22.39 1.99
C PRO A 220 3.92 23.76 1.36
N TRP A 221 3.70 24.82 2.13
CA TRP A 221 3.90 26.21 1.69
C TRP A 221 4.91 26.95 2.56
N SER A 222 5.77 27.74 1.92
CA SER A 222 6.87 28.46 2.59
C SER A 222 6.42 29.68 3.41
N GLY A 223 5.21 30.18 3.17
CA GLY A 223 4.71 31.41 3.81
C GLY A 223 5.20 32.71 3.15
N GLN A 224 6.03 32.60 2.11
CA GLN A 224 6.59 33.73 1.37
C GLN A 224 5.60 34.28 0.33
N VAL A 225 5.95 35.40 -0.30
CA VAL A 225 5.23 35.90 -1.50
C VAL A 225 5.26 34.83 -2.60
N ARG A 226 4.20 34.80 -3.42
CA ARG A 226 3.97 33.74 -4.41
C ARG A 226 5.21 33.46 -5.25
N ASP A 227 5.85 34.47 -5.85
CA ASP A 227 6.98 34.23 -6.76
C ASP A 227 8.21 33.66 -6.04
N THR A 228 8.38 33.96 -4.76
CA THR A 228 9.44 33.36 -3.93
C THR A 228 9.12 31.92 -3.54
N ALA A 229 7.86 31.62 -3.26
CA ALA A 229 7.39 30.27 -2.97
C ALA A 229 7.36 29.38 -4.22
N CYS A 230 7.11 29.98 -5.38
CA CYS A 230 7.01 29.31 -6.69
C CYS A 230 8.28 29.35 -7.53
N ALA A 231 9.34 29.99 -7.03
CA ALA A 231 10.66 29.90 -7.64
C ALA A 231 11.20 28.47 -7.56
N ALA A 232 12.04 28.11 -8.54
CA ALA A 232 12.70 26.81 -8.57
C ALA A 232 13.36 26.50 -7.22
N THR A 233 13.11 25.29 -6.73
CA THR A 233 13.65 24.83 -5.46
C THR A 233 15.17 24.58 -5.53
N ASN A 234 15.89 25.02 -4.50
CA ASN A 234 17.29 24.63 -4.23
C ASN A 234 17.36 23.50 -3.17
N GLY A 235 16.31 22.67 -3.08
CA GLY A 235 16.18 21.63 -2.05
C GLY A 235 15.26 21.99 -0.88
N ASP A 236 14.54 23.11 -0.95
CA ASP A 236 13.52 23.51 0.03
C ASP A 236 12.20 22.81 -0.28
N ASP A 237 11.72 21.99 0.66
CA ASP A 237 10.53 21.15 0.51
C ASP A 237 9.20 21.92 0.60
N LYS A 238 9.26 23.24 0.83
CA LYS A 238 8.11 24.15 0.91
C LYS A 238 7.96 25.05 -0.32
N LYS A 239 8.70 24.75 -1.39
CA LYS A 239 8.70 25.48 -2.66
C LYS A 239 8.16 24.64 -3.81
N ALA A 240 7.86 25.28 -4.93
CA ALA A 240 7.50 24.60 -6.17
C ALA A 240 8.57 23.56 -6.56
N GLY A 241 8.08 22.43 -7.08
CA GLY A 241 8.86 21.28 -7.50
C GLY A 241 8.94 20.13 -6.51
N TYR A 242 8.47 20.32 -5.28
CA TYR A 242 8.53 19.34 -4.20
C TYR A 242 7.21 18.65 -3.87
N ALA A 243 6.09 19.27 -4.20
CA ALA A 243 4.76 18.76 -3.89
C ALA A 243 3.77 19.25 -4.95
N LEU A 244 2.97 18.31 -5.50
CA LEU A 244 1.97 18.62 -6.52
C LEU A 244 0.97 19.69 -6.07
N ALA A 245 0.58 19.69 -4.79
CA ALA A 245 -0.31 20.71 -4.24
C ALA A 245 0.28 22.13 -4.34
N THR A 246 1.59 22.26 -4.11
CA THR A 246 2.31 23.53 -4.24
C THR A 246 2.43 23.94 -5.70
N ASP A 247 2.74 22.99 -6.59
CA ASP A 247 2.88 23.24 -8.02
C ASP A 247 1.55 23.72 -8.64
N ILE A 248 0.45 23.06 -8.30
CA ILE A 248 -0.89 23.45 -8.74
C ILE A 248 -1.23 24.85 -8.24
N ILE A 249 -0.97 25.17 -6.96
CA ILE A 249 -1.17 26.53 -6.45
C ILE A 249 -0.33 27.54 -7.24
N CYS A 250 0.93 27.21 -7.55
CA CYS A 250 1.81 28.10 -8.27
C CYS A 250 1.30 28.41 -9.67
N ILE A 251 0.88 27.41 -10.47
CA ILE A 251 0.36 27.68 -11.82
C ILE A 251 -1.02 28.36 -11.82
N CYS A 252 -1.75 28.27 -10.70
CA CYS A 252 -3.10 28.82 -10.54
C CYS A 252 -3.15 30.14 -9.76
N SER A 253 -2.03 30.72 -9.33
CA SER A 253 -1.98 31.99 -8.57
C SER A 253 -1.00 32.98 -9.19
N LEU A 254 -1.24 34.27 -8.98
CA LEU A 254 -0.39 35.36 -9.47
C LEU A 254 -0.02 36.31 -8.32
N GLN A 255 1.21 36.82 -8.31
CA GLN A 255 1.64 37.80 -7.31
C GLN A 255 1.07 39.21 -7.57
N HIS A 256 0.87 39.60 -8.83
CA HIS A 256 0.31 40.90 -9.20
C HIS A 256 -0.19 40.90 -10.65
N ASP A 257 -1.43 41.32 -10.90
CA ASP A 257 -1.87 41.72 -12.24
C ASP A 257 -2.93 42.83 -12.13
N SER A 258 -2.87 43.81 -13.01
CA SER A 258 -3.89 44.85 -13.18
C SER A 258 -5.05 44.37 -14.08
N ALA A 259 -4.91 43.21 -14.72
CA ALA A 259 -5.95 42.54 -15.49
C ALA A 259 -6.53 41.34 -14.72
N ALA A 260 -7.86 41.21 -14.76
CA ALA A 260 -8.62 40.11 -14.17
C ALA A 260 -8.42 38.79 -14.94
N ASN A 261 -7.19 38.27 -14.95
CA ASN A 261 -6.87 36.99 -15.57
C ASN A 261 -7.22 35.84 -14.59
N VAL A 262 -8.15 34.97 -14.99
CA VAL A 262 -8.55 33.78 -14.22
C VAL A 262 -7.78 32.57 -14.74
N PHE A 263 -6.97 31.94 -13.90
CA PHE A 263 -6.21 30.72 -14.23
C PHE A 263 -6.86 29.49 -13.60
N CYS A 264 -6.72 28.32 -14.20
CA CYS A 264 -7.25 27.06 -13.65
C CYS A 264 -8.75 27.11 -13.37
N SER A 265 -9.47 27.84 -14.22
CA SER A 265 -10.78 28.45 -13.92
C SER A 265 -11.97 27.51 -14.03
N GLY A 266 -11.79 26.20 -13.79
CA GLY A 266 -12.87 25.21 -13.84
C GLY A 266 -14.09 25.64 -13.02
N ASN A 267 -15.02 26.35 -13.67
CA ASN A 267 -16.27 26.96 -13.24
C ASN A 267 -16.33 27.78 -11.94
N SER A 268 -15.21 28.11 -11.29
CA SER A 268 -15.21 29.04 -10.16
C SER A 268 -13.90 29.80 -10.08
N ALA A 269 -13.93 31.10 -10.37
CA ALA A 269 -12.79 31.99 -10.13
C ALA A 269 -12.44 31.94 -8.65
N VAL A 270 -11.27 31.37 -8.33
CA VAL A 270 -10.68 31.62 -7.03
C VAL A 270 -10.04 33.00 -7.10
N ASP A 271 -10.15 33.82 -6.07
CA ASP A 271 -9.38 35.06 -6.01
C ASP A 271 -7.89 34.66 -5.96
N GLN A 272 -7.13 35.07 -6.97
CA GLN A 272 -5.82 34.53 -7.31
C GLN A 272 -4.71 35.57 -7.19
N GLN A 273 -5.03 36.75 -6.65
CA GLN A 273 -4.09 37.85 -6.49
C GLN A 273 -3.40 37.80 -5.13
N GLU A 274 -2.10 37.54 -5.15
CA GLU A 274 -1.27 37.31 -3.98
C GLU A 274 -0.19 38.39 -3.84
N SER A 275 -0.60 39.63 -3.56
CA SER A 275 0.30 40.78 -3.45
C SER A 275 1.18 40.79 -2.20
N ALA A 276 0.87 39.96 -1.20
CA ALA A 276 1.61 39.80 0.04
C ALA A 276 1.88 38.32 0.34
N GLY A 277 2.87 38.04 1.19
CA GLY A 277 3.19 36.68 1.61
C GLY A 277 1.99 36.03 2.29
N LYS A 278 1.56 34.88 1.77
CA LYS A 278 0.42 34.15 2.33
C LYS A 278 0.85 33.06 3.28
N PRO A 279 0.33 33.03 4.52
CA PRO A 279 0.58 31.94 5.44
C PRO A 279 -0.13 30.67 4.98
N LYS A 280 0.33 29.52 5.50
CA LYS A 280 -0.26 28.22 5.18
C LYS A 280 -1.76 28.12 5.49
N THR A 281 -2.24 28.88 6.47
CA THR A 281 -3.67 28.99 6.86
C THR A 281 -4.55 29.57 5.76
N GLU A 282 -3.98 30.32 4.82
CA GLU A 282 -4.69 30.85 3.65
C GLU A 282 -4.53 29.94 2.42
N MET A 283 -3.38 29.27 2.28
CA MET A 283 -3.12 28.39 1.12
C MET A 283 -3.82 27.04 1.20
N ALA A 284 -4.01 26.46 2.39
CA ALA A 284 -4.72 25.19 2.54
C ALA A 284 -6.21 25.26 2.10
N PRO A 285 -6.96 26.33 2.42
CA PRO A 285 -8.28 26.57 1.83
C PRO A 285 -8.27 26.75 0.30
N LEU A 286 -7.26 27.43 -0.25
CA LEU A 286 -7.09 27.56 -1.71
C LEU A 286 -6.90 26.19 -2.37
N TRP A 287 -6.02 25.36 -1.82
CA TRP A 287 -5.84 23.97 -2.28
C TRP A 287 -7.13 23.16 -2.21
N THR A 288 -7.93 23.33 -1.16
CA THR A 288 -9.22 22.63 -1.03
C THR A 288 -10.15 22.96 -2.20
N LYS A 289 -10.16 24.21 -2.68
CA LYS A 289 -10.93 24.60 -3.86
C LYS A 289 -10.33 23.99 -5.14
N LEU A 290 -9.02 24.12 -5.35
CA LEU A 290 -8.34 23.63 -6.56
C LEU A 290 -8.41 22.11 -6.70
N SER A 291 -8.23 21.37 -5.60
CA SER A 291 -8.35 19.90 -5.60
C SER A 291 -9.78 19.45 -5.88
N ALA A 292 -10.80 20.16 -5.41
CA ALA A 292 -12.19 19.90 -5.80
C ALA A 292 -12.42 20.12 -7.30
N ILE A 293 -11.84 21.17 -7.87
CA ILE A 293 -11.84 21.40 -9.32
C ILE A 293 -11.16 20.23 -10.05
N CYS A 294 -10.01 19.74 -9.56
CA CYS A 294 -9.34 18.59 -10.16
C CYS A 294 -10.20 17.33 -10.17
N LYS A 295 -10.94 17.03 -9.08
CA LYS A 295 -11.86 15.89 -9.03
C LYS A 295 -12.96 15.98 -10.10
N ASN A 296 -13.41 17.19 -10.42
CA ASN A 296 -14.54 17.43 -11.33
C ASN A 296 -14.13 17.59 -12.82
N ASN A 297 -12.84 17.70 -13.14
CA ASN A 297 -12.36 18.07 -14.48
C ASN A 297 -11.60 16.98 -15.25
N VAL A 298 -11.47 15.77 -14.69
CA VAL A 298 -10.97 14.61 -15.42
C VAL A 298 -12.14 14.01 -16.21
N GLY A 299 -12.01 13.87 -17.53
CA GLY A 299 -13.08 13.35 -18.39
C GLY A 299 -13.49 11.90 -18.06
N ASP A 300 -14.56 11.43 -18.72
CA ASP A 300 -15.36 10.21 -18.40
C ASP A 300 -14.62 8.86 -18.29
N ALA A 301 -13.32 8.78 -18.55
CA ALA A 301 -12.54 7.56 -18.36
C ALA A 301 -11.69 7.66 -17.08
N GLU A 302 -12.26 7.22 -15.96
CA GLU A 302 -11.54 7.08 -14.70
C GLU A 302 -10.34 6.13 -14.88
N GLN A 303 -9.13 6.70 -14.95
CA GLN A 303 -7.91 5.91 -15.08
C GLN A 303 -7.62 5.21 -13.75
N GLN A 304 -7.47 3.89 -13.77
CA GLN A 304 -7.05 3.15 -12.59
C GLN A 304 -5.56 3.35 -12.31
N LEU A 305 -5.24 3.52 -11.02
CA LEU A 305 -3.86 3.60 -10.53
C LEU A 305 -3.04 2.41 -11.02
N SER A 306 -2.04 2.70 -11.83
CA SER A 306 -1.09 1.73 -12.36
C SER A 306 0.22 2.43 -12.72
N GLY A 307 1.32 1.67 -12.80
CA GLY A 307 2.61 2.20 -13.25
C GLY A 307 2.53 2.92 -14.61
N PRO A 308 1.90 2.32 -15.64
CA PRO A 308 1.71 2.98 -16.93
C PRO A 308 0.87 4.26 -16.86
N ALA A 309 -0.19 4.29 -16.05
CA ALA A 309 -1.02 5.49 -15.89
C ALA A 309 -0.23 6.64 -15.24
N LEU A 310 0.51 6.35 -14.16
CA LEU A 310 1.38 7.33 -13.50
C LEU A 310 2.46 7.85 -14.46
N SER A 311 3.14 6.96 -15.17
CA SER A 311 4.17 7.34 -16.16
C SER A 311 3.59 8.22 -17.26
N THR A 312 2.39 7.90 -17.75
CA THR A 312 1.70 8.70 -18.76
C THR A 312 1.35 10.09 -18.24
N ALA A 313 0.80 10.18 -17.03
CA ALA A 313 0.43 11.45 -16.40
C ALA A 313 1.65 12.35 -16.18
N VAL A 314 2.74 11.81 -15.64
CA VAL A 314 4.01 12.55 -15.46
C VAL A 314 4.58 12.99 -16.81
N THR A 315 4.58 12.11 -17.82
CA THR A 315 5.08 12.45 -19.16
C THR A 315 4.31 13.62 -19.78
N ARG A 316 2.99 13.69 -19.58
CA ARG A 316 2.16 14.81 -20.06
C ARG A 316 2.57 16.12 -19.38
N ILE A 317 2.70 16.13 -18.06
CA ILE A 317 3.15 17.31 -17.30
C ILE A 317 4.52 17.77 -17.83
N LEU A 318 5.49 16.86 -17.91
CA LEU A 318 6.85 17.17 -18.39
C LEU A 318 6.86 17.69 -19.84
N ALA A 319 5.94 17.22 -20.69
CA ALA A 319 5.83 17.69 -22.06
C ALA A 319 5.35 19.15 -22.18
N HIS A 320 4.72 19.69 -21.14
CA HIS A 320 4.21 21.06 -21.08
C HIS A 320 5.14 22.03 -20.31
N LEU A 321 6.08 21.51 -19.51
CA LEU A 321 7.06 22.33 -18.79
C LEU A 321 7.90 23.20 -19.75
N GLY A 322 8.00 24.49 -19.42
CA GLY A 322 8.91 25.45 -20.08
C GLY A 322 8.51 25.90 -21.49
N LYS A 323 7.39 25.42 -22.05
CA LYS A 323 6.94 25.76 -23.41
C LYS A 323 6.04 27.00 -23.50
N ASN A 324 5.71 27.61 -22.36
CA ASN A 324 4.69 28.67 -22.25
C ASN A 324 5.30 30.06 -21.94
N LEU A 325 6.50 30.35 -22.47
CA LEU A 325 7.21 31.62 -22.27
C LEU A 325 6.57 32.76 -23.09
N LYS A 326 5.89 33.71 -22.43
CA LYS A 326 5.87 35.09 -22.92
C LYS A 326 7.09 35.83 -22.37
N VAL A 327 8.06 36.11 -23.23
CA VAL A 327 9.01 37.19 -22.97
C VAL A 327 8.19 38.48 -22.95
N ASN A 328 8.10 39.14 -21.80
CA ASN A 328 7.64 40.52 -21.78
C ASN A 328 8.78 41.37 -22.33
N THR A 329 8.91 41.43 -23.66
CA THR A 329 9.68 42.50 -24.31
C THR A 329 8.82 43.75 -24.24
N GLY A 330 8.99 44.56 -23.20
CA GLY A 330 8.40 45.91 -23.19
C GLY A 330 8.24 46.55 -21.83
N LEU A 331 9.20 47.45 -21.55
CA LEU A 331 9.19 48.61 -20.64
C LEU A 331 9.46 48.36 -19.15
#